data_AF-A0A7S3BVU2-F1
#
_entry.id   AF-A0A7S3BVU2-F1
#
_cell.length_a   1.000
_cell.length_b   1.000
_cell.length_c   1.000
_cell.angle_alpha   90.00
_cell.angle_beta   90.00
_cell.angle_gamma   90.00
#
_symmetry.space_group_name_H-M   'P 1'
#
loop_
_entity.id
_entity.type
_entity.pdbx_description
1 polymer ?
#
loop_
_entity_poly.entity_id
_entity_poly.type
_entity_poly.pdbx_seq_one_letter_code
_entity_poly.pdbx_strand_id
1 'polypeptide(L)'
;IFCGGGRGRGAAALDDDQCTAVLSKEELAEVLTRGARDFPHLGEVANRLDEDWDTIRGDQTTINFPAFVQLLETADNNLRAFPATAQVAKQQGVHLAGVFNANAASPQRLAEDPELTRFDYNDKGALAYLGADDAVMDITGVAQVKGFLTGYLWRGFETISQISVRNGGLVAIDWLKTKIFGRDLSRLLDIEAAPVAAPVLSDAVEK
;
A
#
# COMPACT_ATOMS: atom_id res chain seq x y z
N ILE A 1 20.89 18.26 -15.14
CA ILE A 1 21.96 17.25 -15.04
C ILE A 1 22.64 17.17 -16.39
N PHE A 2 23.92 17.52 -16.46
CA PHE A 2 24.71 17.42 -17.69
C PHE A 2 25.61 16.20 -17.60
N CYS A 3 25.29 15.16 -18.35
CA CYS A 3 26.15 14.00 -18.55
C CYS A 3 26.82 14.13 -19.92
N GLY A 4 28.15 14.17 -19.94
CA GLY A 4 28.95 14.42 -21.15
C GLY A 4 28.95 13.27 -22.15
N GLY A 5 27.81 12.95 -22.78
CA GLY A 5 27.74 11.94 -23.83
C GLY A 5 27.94 12.54 -25.23
N GLY A 6 29.07 12.28 -25.86
CA GLY A 6 29.31 12.64 -27.27
C GLY A 6 28.23 12.07 -28.20
N ARG A 7 27.82 12.84 -29.21
CA ARG A 7 26.84 12.44 -30.23
C ARG A 7 27.32 11.21 -31.01
N GLY A 8 27.00 10.01 -30.53
CA GLY A 8 27.19 8.74 -31.21
C GLY A 8 25.94 7.90 -31.06
N ARG A 9 25.41 7.39 -32.18
CA ARG A 9 24.22 6.52 -32.19
C ARG A 9 24.51 5.24 -31.40
N GLY A 10 23.94 5.14 -30.23
CA GLY A 10 24.01 3.97 -29.36
C GLY A 10 23.90 4.44 -27.92
N ALA A 11 22.93 3.93 -27.17
CA ALA A 11 22.85 4.12 -25.73
C ALA A 11 24.03 3.37 -25.07
N ALA A 12 25.23 3.92 -25.19
CA ALA A 12 26.34 3.53 -24.33
C ALA A 12 25.98 4.00 -22.93
N ALA A 13 26.04 3.08 -21.95
CA ALA A 13 25.89 3.40 -20.55
C ALA A 13 26.80 4.60 -20.24
N LEU A 14 26.19 5.71 -19.82
CA LEU A 14 26.92 6.89 -19.37
C LEU A 14 27.66 6.46 -18.10
N ASP A 15 28.97 6.69 -18.06
CA ASP A 15 29.78 6.46 -16.87
C ASP A 15 29.42 7.55 -15.84
N ASP A 16 29.08 7.17 -14.61
CA ASP A 16 28.58 8.09 -13.58
C ASP A 16 29.56 9.24 -13.29
N ASP A 17 30.86 9.01 -13.53
CA ASP A 17 31.95 9.97 -13.40
C ASP A 17 31.90 11.15 -14.40
N GLN A 18 31.05 11.07 -15.44
CA GLN A 18 30.90 12.12 -16.47
C GLN A 18 29.66 12.99 -16.27
N CYS A 19 28.89 12.76 -15.21
CA CYS A 19 27.68 13.50 -14.89
C CYS A 19 27.96 14.58 -13.86
N THR A 20 27.65 15.83 -14.23
CA THR A 20 27.67 16.97 -13.31
C THR A 20 26.24 17.42 -13.02
N ALA A 21 25.93 17.50 -11.73
CA ALA A 21 24.72 18.11 -11.22
C ALA A 21 25.11 18.99 -10.04
N VAL A 22 24.62 20.22 -10.07
CA VAL A 22 24.62 21.14 -8.93
C VAL A 22 23.19 21.60 -8.86
N LEU A 23 22.45 21.12 -7.87
CA LEU A 23 21.02 21.41 -7.74
C LEU A 23 20.78 22.20 -6.46
N SER A 24 20.08 23.33 -6.58
CA SER A 24 19.45 23.99 -5.44
C SER A 24 18.26 23.17 -4.94
N LYS A 25 17.69 23.57 -3.80
CA LYS A 25 16.51 22.93 -3.23
C LYS A 25 15.31 23.00 -4.19
N GLU A 26 15.12 24.16 -4.81
CA GLU A 26 14.02 24.44 -5.74
C GLU A 26 14.18 23.63 -7.03
N GLU A 27 15.40 23.57 -7.57
CA GLU A 27 15.71 22.77 -8.75
C GLU A 27 15.53 21.27 -8.48
N LEU A 28 15.93 20.80 -7.30
CA LEU A 28 15.69 19.42 -6.89
C LEU A 28 14.20 19.11 -6.75
N ALA A 29 13.42 20.01 -6.14
CA ALA A 29 11.97 19.86 -6.02
C ALA A 29 11.30 19.75 -7.40
N GLU A 30 11.71 20.57 -8.36
CA GLU A 30 11.21 20.53 -9.73
C GLU A 30 11.56 19.20 -10.42
N VAL A 31 12.81 18.74 -10.30
CA VAL A 31 13.28 17.47 -10.88
C VAL A 31 12.52 16.29 -10.30
N LEU A 32 12.34 16.23 -8.97
CA LEU A 32 11.59 15.16 -8.30
C LEU A 32 10.11 15.19 -8.69
N THR A 33 9.48 16.37 -8.73
CA THR A 33 8.08 16.52 -9.12
C THR A 33 7.85 16.11 -10.58
N ARG A 34 8.80 16.44 -11.46
CA ARG A 34 8.75 16.00 -12.86
C ARG A 34 8.95 14.49 -12.97
N GLY A 35 9.91 13.94 -12.23
CA GLY A 35 10.18 12.49 -12.17
C GLY A 35 9.02 11.69 -11.55
N ALA A 36 8.23 12.29 -10.66
CA ALA A 36 7.05 11.68 -10.05
C ALA A 36 5.99 11.25 -11.09
N ARG A 37 6.04 11.85 -12.30
CA ARG A 37 5.25 11.40 -13.43
C ARG A 37 5.60 9.99 -13.86
N ASP A 38 6.85 9.58 -13.87
CA ASP A 38 7.23 8.22 -14.27
C ASP A 38 7.35 7.31 -13.04
N PHE A 39 7.73 7.88 -11.90
CA PHE A 39 8.05 7.18 -10.65
C PHE A 39 7.26 7.77 -9.48
N PRO A 40 6.03 7.29 -9.20
CA PRO A 40 5.10 7.92 -8.25
C PRO A 40 5.68 8.18 -6.86
N HIS A 41 6.59 7.33 -6.38
CA HIS A 41 7.23 7.44 -5.08
C HIS A 41 8.12 8.69 -4.94
N LEU A 42 8.62 9.25 -6.06
CA LEU A 42 9.36 10.50 -6.04
C LEU A 42 8.50 11.70 -5.61
N GLY A 43 7.17 11.61 -5.75
CA GLY A 43 6.26 12.64 -5.26
C GLY A 43 6.33 12.78 -3.74
N GLU A 44 6.44 11.67 -3.02
CA GLU A 44 6.58 11.69 -1.56
C GLU A 44 7.93 12.25 -1.12
N VAL A 45 8.99 11.91 -1.85
CA VAL A 45 10.34 12.47 -1.63
C VAL A 45 10.33 13.98 -1.85
N ALA A 46 9.61 14.47 -2.88
CA ALA A 46 9.45 15.90 -3.14
C ALA A 46 8.67 16.60 -2.01
N ASN A 47 7.61 15.99 -1.49
CA ASN A 47 6.81 16.56 -0.40
C ASN A 47 7.59 16.66 0.92
N ARG A 48 8.44 15.67 1.20
CA ARG A 48 9.29 15.64 2.40
C ARG A 48 10.60 16.40 2.26
N LEU A 49 10.85 16.97 1.08
CA LEU A 49 12.12 17.61 0.77
C LEU A 49 12.44 18.76 1.74
N ASP A 50 11.43 19.50 2.19
CA ASP A 50 11.64 20.60 3.14
C ASP A 50 12.23 20.13 4.47
N GLU A 51 11.81 18.96 4.95
CA GLU A 51 12.26 18.36 6.21
C GLU A 51 13.60 17.64 6.04
N ASP A 52 13.78 16.94 4.93
CA ASP A 52 14.95 16.09 4.70
C ASP A 52 16.13 16.86 4.07
N TRP A 53 15.94 18.10 3.60
CA TRP A 53 16.94 18.88 2.84
C TRP A 53 18.31 18.98 3.51
N ASP A 54 18.36 19.28 4.81
CA ASP A 54 19.62 19.42 5.55
C ASP A 54 20.38 18.10 5.65
N THR A 55 19.66 16.97 5.72
CA THR A 55 20.26 15.64 5.73
C THR A 55 20.82 15.28 4.35
N ILE A 56 20.10 15.65 3.29
CA ILE A 56 20.48 15.35 1.90
C ILE A 56 21.70 16.16 1.46
N ARG A 57 21.78 17.45 1.81
CA ARG A 57 22.88 18.34 1.42
C ARG A 57 24.12 18.23 2.30
N GLY A 58 23.96 17.75 3.55
CA GLY A 58 25.00 17.81 4.57
C GLY A 58 25.48 19.24 4.82
N ASP A 59 26.79 19.45 4.76
CA ASP A 59 27.39 20.78 4.99
C ASP A 59 27.29 21.73 3.77
N GLN A 60 26.86 21.23 2.61
CA GLN A 60 26.85 21.98 1.35
C GLN A 60 25.53 22.77 1.16
N THR A 61 25.56 23.84 0.38
CA THR A 61 24.35 24.63 0.04
C THR A 61 23.55 24.05 -1.13
N THR A 62 24.17 23.15 -1.89
CA THR A 62 23.64 22.51 -3.11
C THR A 62 24.02 21.05 -3.09
N ILE A 63 23.25 20.20 -3.78
CA ILE A 63 23.60 18.78 -3.92
C ILE A 63 24.40 18.51 -5.19
N ASN A 64 25.36 17.60 -5.10
CA ASN A 64 26.13 17.11 -6.23
C ASN A 64 25.49 15.87 -6.87
N PHE A 65 26.01 15.42 -8.01
CA PHE A 65 25.47 14.24 -8.70
C PHE A 65 25.52 12.95 -7.85
N PRO A 66 26.62 12.61 -7.16
CA PRO A 66 26.65 11.44 -6.27
C PRO A 66 25.59 11.48 -5.16
N ALA A 67 25.39 12.64 -4.51
CA ALA A 67 24.37 12.81 -3.47
C ALA A 67 22.95 12.69 -4.06
N PHE A 68 22.73 13.19 -5.28
CA PHE A 68 21.47 13.00 -5.99
C PHE A 68 21.18 11.52 -6.29
N VAL A 69 22.19 10.77 -6.76
CA VAL A 69 22.04 9.32 -7.00
C VAL A 69 21.75 8.59 -5.70
N GLN A 70 22.47 8.90 -4.62
CA GLN A 70 22.25 8.28 -3.30
C GLN A 70 20.83 8.57 -2.76
N LEU A 71 20.30 9.77 -2.99
CA LEU A 71 18.92 10.11 -2.65
C LEU A 71 17.93 9.21 -3.40
N LEU A 72 18.11 9.02 -4.71
CA LEU A 72 17.26 8.17 -5.54
C LEU A 72 17.38 6.70 -5.14
N GLU A 73 18.59 6.19 -4.92
CA GLU A 73 18.80 4.82 -4.43
C GLU A 73 18.13 4.60 -3.07
N THR A 74 18.19 5.58 -2.17
CA THR A 74 17.50 5.50 -0.89
C THR A 74 16.00 5.47 -1.08
N ALA A 75 15.45 6.29 -1.98
CA ALA A 75 14.02 6.30 -2.29
C ALA A 75 13.57 4.95 -2.89
N ASP A 76 14.33 4.41 -3.83
CA ASP A 76 14.04 3.13 -4.48
C ASP A 76 14.14 1.96 -3.51
N ASN A 77 15.14 1.93 -2.62
CA ASN A 77 15.27 0.89 -1.60
C ASN A 77 14.16 0.95 -0.55
N ASN A 78 13.52 2.11 -0.37
CA ASN A 78 12.38 2.30 0.53
C ASN A 78 11.03 2.19 -0.17
N LEU A 79 11.00 1.74 -1.42
CA LEU A 79 9.75 1.41 -2.11
C LEU A 79 8.99 0.35 -1.32
N ARG A 80 7.82 0.74 -0.83
CA ARG A 80 6.89 -0.16 -0.15
C ARG A 80 5.74 -0.48 -1.09
N ALA A 81 5.48 -1.77 -1.27
CA ALA A 81 4.21 -2.20 -1.83
C ALA A 81 3.06 -1.67 -0.97
N PHE A 82 1.90 -1.48 -1.59
CA PHE A 82 0.67 -1.16 -0.86
C PHE A 82 0.41 -2.20 0.25
N PRO A 83 -0.22 -1.80 1.37
CA PRO A 83 -0.47 -2.71 2.48
C PRO A 83 -1.34 -3.88 2.02
N ALA A 84 -1.00 -5.10 2.47
CA ALA A 84 -1.68 -6.34 2.09
C ALA A 84 -3.08 -6.45 2.75
N THR A 85 -4.00 -5.58 2.33
CA THR A 85 -5.35 -5.45 2.90
C THR A 85 -6.42 -5.79 1.85
N ALA A 86 -7.58 -6.24 2.32
CA ALA A 86 -8.74 -6.48 1.46
C ALA A 86 -9.17 -5.21 0.70
N GLN A 87 -8.93 -4.03 1.29
CA GLN A 87 -9.23 -2.75 0.65
C GLN A 87 -8.37 -2.51 -0.60
N VAL A 88 -7.06 -2.68 -0.49
CA VAL A 88 -6.13 -2.54 -1.63
C VAL A 88 -6.51 -3.52 -2.72
N ALA A 89 -6.72 -4.80 -2.37
CA ALA A 89 -7.11 -5.83 -3.33
C ALA A 89 -8.43 -5.48 -4.05
N LYS A 90 -9.43 -4.98 -3.33
CA LYS A 90 -10.71 -4.55 -3.90
C LYS A 90 -10.53 -3.38 -4.89
N GLN A 91 -9.75 -2.37 -4.52
CA GLN A 91 -9.51 -1.21 -5.39
C GLN A 91 -8.72 -1.59 -6.64
N GLN A 92 -7.66 -2.38 -6.49
CA GLN A 92 -6.86 -2.88 -7.61
C GLN A 92 -7.72 -3.74 -8.56
N GLY A 93 -8.57 -4.61 -8.02
CA GLY A 93 -9.48 -5.42 -8.82
C GLY A 93 -10.48 -4.58 -9.64
N VAL A 94 -11.08 -3.55 -9.04
CA VAL A 94 -11.98 -2.63 -9.74
C VAL A 94 -11.24 -1.83 -10.81
N HIS A 95 -10.05 -1.31 -10.49
CA HIS A 95 -9.23 -0.56 -11.42
C HIS A 95 -8.84 -1.41 -12.64
N LEU A 96 -8.29 -2.60 -12.40
CA LEU A 96 -7.86 -3.50 -13.47
C LEU A 96 -9.03 -3.94 -14.36
N ALA A 97 -10.19 -4.22 -13.78
CA ALA A 97 -11.40 -4.51 -14.54
C ALA A 97 -11.81 -3.32 -15.45
N GLY A 98 -11.73 -2.09 -14.93
CA GLY A 98 -11.97 -0.87 -15.71
C GLY A 98 -11.00 -0.71 -16.88
N VAL A 99 -9.70 -0.92 -16.62
CA VAL A 99 -8.63 -0.84 -17.62
C VAL A 99 -8.84 -1.87 -18.74
N PHE A 100 -9.14 -3.13 -18.39
CA PHE A 100 -9.41 -4.16 -19.38
C PHE A 100 -10.68 -3.89 -20.19
N ASN A 101 -11.76 -3.44 -19.55
CA ASN A 101 -13.00 -3.13 -20.26
C ASN A 101 -12.83 -1.95 -21.23
N ALA A 102 -12.09 -0.91 -20.84
CA ALA A 102 -11.87 0.27 -21.69
C ALA A 102 -10.95 -0.02 -22.89
N ASN A 103 -10.04 -0.99 -22.76
CA ASN A 103 -9.05 -1.33 -23.77
C ASN A 103 -9.31 -2.68 -24.47
N ALA A 104 -10.51 -3.25 -24.32
CA ALA A 104 -10.86 -4.57 -24.86
C ALA A 104 -10.65 -4.68 -26.39
N ALA A 105 -10.80 -3.58 -27.12
CA ALA A 105 -10.61 -3.53 -28.58
C ALA A 105 -9.15 -3.36 -29.01
N SER A 106 -8.24 -2.97 -28.11
CA SER A 106 -6.84 -2.69 -28.43
C SER A 106 -5.93 -2.96 -27.23
N PRO A 107 -5.78 -4.24 -26.82
CA PRO A 107 -5.02 -4.61 -25.63
C PRO A 107 -3.53 -4.28 -25.73
N GLN A 108 -2.99 -4.14 -26.95
CA GLN A 108 -1.58 -3.76 -27.20
C GLN A 108 -1.23 -2.40 -26.58
N ARG A 109 -2.21 -1.48 -26.50
CA ARG A 109 -2.02 -0.15 -25.91
C ARG A 109 -1.62 -0.20 -24.44
N LEU A 110 -2.02 -1.25 -23.71
CA LEU A 110 -1.66 -1.44 -22.31
C LEU A 110 -0.15 -1.68 -22.11
N ALA A 111 0.53 -2.20 -23.13
CA ALA A 111 1.97 -2.40 -23.11
C ALA A 111 2.75 -1.16 -23.61
N GLU A 112 2.08 -0.31 -24.41
CA GLU A 112 2.68 0.88 -25.02
C GLU A 112 2.59 2.11 -24.12
N ASP A 113 1.54 2.20 -23.29
CA ASP A 113 1.27 3.37 -22.45
C ASP A 113 1.07 2.95 -20.98
N PRO A 114 2.14 3.03 -20.15
CA PRO A 114 2.10 2.70 -18.73
C PRO A 114 1.07 3.53 -17.94
N GLU A 115 0.77 4.75 -18.38
CA GLU A 115 -0.19 5.64 -17.71
C GLU A 115 -1.60 5.04 -17.69
N LEU A 116 -1.96 4.24 -18.69
CA LEU A 116 -3.25 3.56 -18.74
C LEU A 116 -3.43 2.52 -17.62
N THR A 117 -2.33 2.06 -17.03
CA THR A 117 -2.32 1.03 -15.98
C THR A 117 -1.95 1.58 -14.60
N ARG A 118 -1.72 2.89 -14.49
CA ARG A 118 -1.35 3.54 -13.23
C ARG A 118 -2.50 3.40 -12.23
N PHE A 119 -2.21 2.72 -11.12
CA PHE A 119 -3.13 2.56 -10.01
C PHE A 119 -2.81 3.58 -8.90
N ASP A 120 -3.83 4.31 -8.48
CA ASP A 120 -3.77 5.21 -7.32
C ASP A 120 -4.58 4.60 -6.17
N TYR A 121 -3.93 4.46 -5.01
CA TYR A 121 -4.54 3.87 -3.82
C TYR A 121 -5.21 4.96 -2.99
N ASN A 122 -6.53 4.85 -2.82
CA ASN A 122 -7.27 5.71 -1.91
C ASN A 122 -7.39 5.03 -0.53
N ASP A 123 -6.63 5.51 0.44
CA ASP A 123 -6.76 5.03 1.82
C ASP A 123 -8.08 5.50 2.45
N LYS A 124 -8.81 4.56 3.05
CA LYS A 124 -10.15 4.80 3.64
C LYS A 124 -10.12 4.68 5.16
N GLY A 125 -8.91 4.52 5.71
CA GLY A 125 -8.70 4.31 7.12
C GLY A 125 -8.80 2.84 7.53
N ALA A 126 -8.86 2.62 8.83
CA ALA A 126 -8.86 1.29 9.42
C ALA A 126 -9.92 1.18 10.51
N LEU A 127 -10.46 -0.01 10.70
CA LEU A 127 -11.38 -0.30 11.81
C LEU A 127 -10.94 -1.56 12.53
N ALA A 128 -11.01 -1.55 13.85
CA ALA A 128 -10.70 -2.70 14.69
C ALA A 128 -11.68 -2.84 15.84
N TYR A 129 -12.29 -4.01 15.96
CA TYR A 129 -13.15 -4.36 17.08
C TYR A 129 -12.33 -4.69 18.32
N LEU A 130 -12.66 -4.07 19.45
CA LEU A 130 -11.90 -4.21 20.71
C LEU A 130 -12.53 -5.21 21.69
N GLY A 131 -13.77 -5.63 21.45
CA GLY A 131 -14.53 -6.46 22.40
C GLY A 131 -15.56 -5.65 23.19
N ALA A 132 -16.47 -6.33 23.90
CA ALA A 132 -17.54 -5.70 24.70
C ALA A 132 -18.34 -4.60 23.95
N ASP A 133 -18.60 -4.81 22.66
CA ASP A 133 -19.25 -3.84 21.76
C ASP A 133 -18.49 -2.53 21.55
N ASP A 134 -17.21 -2.47 21.92
CA ASP A 134 -16.31 -1.35 21.67
C ASP A 134 -15.47 -1.61 20.41
N ALA A 135 -15.13 -0.54 19.70
CA ALA A 135 -14.24 -0.57 18.55
C ALA A 135 -13.48 0.75 18.44
N VAL A 136 -12.37 0.70 17.69
CA VAL A 136 -11.63 1.88 17.23
C VAL A 136 -11.74 1.97 15.72
N MET A 137 -11.88 3.19 15.21
CA MET A 137 -11.89 3.52 13.80
C MET A 137 -10.90 4.67 13.60
N ASP A 138 -10.02 4.51 12.64
CA ASP A 138 -9.13 5.54 12.14
C ASP A 138 -9.68 6.01 10.79
N ILE A 139 -9.93 7.31 10.66
CA ILE A 139 -10.39 7.92 9.42
C ILE A 139 -9.23 8.74 8.88
N THR A 140 -8.64 8.30 7.76
CA THR A 140 -7.49 8.94 7.12
C THR A 140 -7.74 10.43 6.90
N GLY A 141 -6.87 11.27 7.47
CA GLY A 141 -6.93 12.73 7.33
C GLY A 141 -7.96 13.45 8.21
N VAL A 142 -8.69 12.74 9.08
CA VAL A 142 -9.72 13.36 9.94
C VAL A 142 -9.42 13.15 11.42
N ALA A 143 -9.70 11.95 11.95
CA ALA A 143 -9.58 11.66 13.37
C ALA A 143 -9.68 10.16 13.65
N GLN A 144 -9.15 9.78 14.81
CA GLN A 144 -9.36 8.46 15.40
C GLN A 144 -10.50 8.53 16.41
N VAL A 145 -11.50 7.65 16.25
CA VAL A 145 -12.66 7.56 17.12
C VAL A 145 -12.74 6.18 17.78
N LYS A 146 -13.06 6.16 19.07
CA LYS A 146 -13.22 4.93 19.86
C LYS A 146 -14.49 5.00 20.69
N GLY A 147 -15.15 3.87 20.86
CA GLY A 147 -16.25 3.74 21.82
C GLY A 147 -17.28 2.71 21.39
N PHE A 148 -18.27 2.52 22.27
CA PHE A 148 -19.40 1.63 22.04
C PHE A 148 -20.14 1.94 20.73
N LEU A 149 -20.37 3.22 20.43
CA LEU A 149 -21.03 3.62 19.17
C LEU A 149 -20.20 3.23 17.95
N THR A 150 -18.87 3.39 18.02
CA THR A 150 -17.93 2.93 17.00
C THR A 150 -18.03 1.41 16.81
N GLY A 151 -18.27 0.64 17.88
CA GLY A 151 -18.51 -0.80 17.78
C GLY A 151 -19.76 -1.17 16.98
N TYR A 152 -20.84 -0.40 17.07
CA TYR A 152 -22.02 -0.62 16.20
C TYR A 152 -21.75 -0.21 14.75
N LEU A 153 -21.01 0.89 14.53
CA LEU A 153 -20.57 1.28 13.20
C LEU A 153 -19.70 0.20 12.56
N TRP A 154 -18.76 -0.37 13.33
CA TRP A 154 -17.93 -1.49 12.87
C TRP A 154 -18.78 -2.69 12.45
N ARG A 155 -19.75 -3.12 13.28
CA ARG A 155 -20.66 -4.23 12.93
C ARG A 155 -21.47 -3.92 11.68
N GLY A 156 -21.97 -2.70 11.56
CA GLY A 156 -22.71 -2.24 10.39
C GLY A 156 -21.86 -2.32 9.12
N PHE A 157 -20.64 -1.78 9.17
CA PHE A 157 -19.67 -1.84 8.08
C PHE A 157 -19.35 -3.27 7.65
N GLU A 158 -19.07 -4.18 8.59
CA GLU A 158 -18.79 -5.58 8.31
C GLU A 158 -20.00 -6.31 7.66
N THR A 159 -21.21 -5.98 8.10
CA THR A 159 -22.44 -6.56 7.52
C THR A 159 -22.69 -6.08 6.09
N ILE A 160 -22.47 -4.79 5.77
CA ILE A 160 -22.68 -4.27 4.41
C ILE A 160 -21.51 -4.57 3.47
N SER A 161 -20.31 -4.83 4.00
CA SER A 161 -19.11 -5.12 3.21
C SER A 161 -19.11 -6.52 2.58
N GLN A 162 -20.11 -7.35 2.90
CA GLN A 162 -20.27 -8.68 2.32
C GLN A 162 -20.49 -8.60 0.80
N ILE A 163 -19.91 -9.55 0.07
CA ILE A 163 -19.98 -9.60 -1.41
C ILE A 163 -21.42 -9.79 -1.93
N SER A 164 -22.28 -10.43 -1.14
CA SER A 164 -23.67 -10.74 -1.51
C SER A 164 -24.65 -10.32 -0.41
N VAL A 165 -25.81 -9.84 -0.84
CA VAL A 165 -26.95 -9.50 0.03
C VAL A 165 -27.37 -10.69 0.90
N ARG A 166 -27.27 -11.91 0.37
CA ARG A 166 -27.57 -13.14 1.13
C ARG A 166 -26.62 -13.28 2.32
N ASN A 167 -25.32 -13.10 2.10
CA ASN A 167 -24.33 -13.21 3.16
C ASN A 167 -24.47 -12.05 4.17
N GLY A 168 -24.74 -10.83 3.70
CA GLY A 168 -25.06 -9.71 4.59
C GLY A 168 -26.25 -10.00 5.50
N GLY A 169 -27.34 -10.56 4.96
CA GLY A 169 -28.51 -10.97 5.75
C GLY A 169 -28.19 -12.07 6.76
N LEU A 170 -27.38 -13.07 6.39
CA LEU A 170 -26.93 -14.12 7.31
C LEU A 170 -26.10 -13.53 8.46
N VAL A 171 -25.13 -12.67 8.17
CA VAL A 171 -24.31 -12.00 9.19
C VAL A 171 -25.17 -11.15 10.12
N ALA A 172 -26.16 -10.41 9.59
CA ALA A 172 -27.08 -9.62 10.41
C ALA A 172 -27.90 -10.50 11.38
N ILE A 173 -28.40 -11.64 10.90
CA ILE A 173 -29.13 -12.61 11.73
C ILE A 173 -28.20 -13.22 12.78
N ASP A 174 -26.94 -13.52 12.45
CA ASP A 174 -25.98 -14.07 13.40
C ASP A 174 -25.62 -13.08 14.51
N TRP A 175 -25.54 -11.78 14.19
CA TRP A 175 -25.43 -10.75 15.21
C TRP A 175 -26.64 -10.71 16.14
N LEU A 176 -27.85 -10.80 15.59
CA LEU A 176 -29.08 -10.83 16.38
C LEU A 176 -29.15 -12.06 17.30
N LYS A 177 -28.86 -13.25 16.76
CA LYS A 177 -28.80 -14.50 17.54
C LYS A 177 -27.78 -14.40 18.67
N THR A 178 -26.59 -13.90 18.38
CA THR A 178 -25.53 -13.73 19.38
C THR A 178 -25.94 -12.78 20.50
N LYS A 179 -26.78 -11.77 20.20
CA LYS A 179 -27.29 -10.82 21.20
C LYS A 179 -28.40 -11.39 22.07
N ILE A 180 -29.31 -12.19 21.50
CA ILE A 180 -30.45 -12.75 22.23
C ILE A 180 -30.04 -13.99 23.03
N PHE A 181 -29.28 -14.90 22.39
CA PHE A 181 -28.99 -16.23 22.91
C PHE A 181 -27.54 -16.42 23.34
N GLY A 182 -26.65 -15.46 23.08
CA GLY A 182 -25.22 -15.62 23.27
C GLY A 182 -24.54 -16.35 22.10
N ARG A 183 -23.22 -16.54 22.20
CA ARG A 183 -22.44 -17.30 21.21
C ARG A 183 -22.64 -18.80 21.43
N ASP A 184 -22.85 -19.55 20.35
CA ASP A 184 -22.79 -21.00 20.37
C ASP A 184 -21.31 -21.44 20.52
N LEU A 185 -21.00 -22.12 21.63
CA LEU A 185 -19.67 -22.62 21.97
C LEU A 185 -19.59 -24.15 21.96
N SER A 186 -20.63 -24.84 21.47
CA SER A 186 -20.75 -26.30 21.58
C SER A 186 -19.52 -27.03 21.03
N ARG A 187 -18.93 -26.52 19.94
CA ARG A 187 -17.72 -27.09 19.30
C ARG A 187 -16.42 -26.90 20.08
N LEU A 188 -16.34 -25.92 20.97
CA LEU A 188 -15.13 -25.70 21.78
C LEU A 188 -15.09 -26.66 22.97
N LEU A 189 -16.26 -27.02 23.51
CA LEU A 189 -16.38 -27.97 24.61
C LEU A 189 -15.99 -29.39 24.17
N ASP A 190 -16.23 -29.75 22.91
CA ASP A 190 -15.82 -31.04 22.35
C ASP A 190 -14.30 -31.18 22.18
N ILE A 191 -13.58 -30.07 21.95
CA ILE A 191 -12.11 -30.08 21.77
C ILE A 191 -11.39 -30.32 23.09
N GLU A 192 -11.91 -29.82 24.21
CA GLU A 192 -11.36 -30.09 25.54
C GLU A 192 -11.63 -31.53 25.99
N ALA A 193 -12.68 -32.16 25.47
CA ALA A 193 -13.01 -33.57 25.71
C ALA A 193 -12.26 -34.55 24.80
N ALA A 194 -11.62 -34.08 23.72
CA ALA A 194 -10.85 -34.94 22.83
C ALA A 194 -9.43 -35.17 23.40
N PRO A 195 -8.96 -36.42 23.56
CA PRO A 195 -7.56 -36.66 23.89
C PRO A 195 -6.70 -36.07 22.77
N VAL A 196 -5.82 -35.13 23.12
CA VAL A 196 -4.82 -34.57 22.21
C VAL A 196 -3.87 -35.70 21.82
N ALA A 197 -4.17 -36.38 20.71
CA ALA A 197 -3.20 -37.24 20.05
C ALA A 197 -2.16 -36.32 19.42
N ALA A 198 -1.07 -36.06 20.15
CA ALA A 198 0.09 -35.38 19.60
C ALA A 198 0.58 -36.17 18.38
N PRO A 199 0.74 -35.56 17.19
CA PRO A 199 1.42 -36.22 16.10
C PRO A 199 2.87 -36.47 16.54
N VAL A 200 3.27 -37.73 16.60
CA VAL A 200 4.67 -38.14 16.79
C VAL A 200 5.45 -37.64 15.58
N LEU A 201 6.16 -36.54 15.76
CA LEU A 201 7.05 -35.94 14.78
C LEU A 201 8.39 -36.68 14.81
N SER A 202 8.45 -37.92 14.29
CA SER A 202 9.73 -38.67 14.22
C SER A 202 10.30 -38.85 12.81
N ASP A 203 9.55 -38.67 11.72
CA ASP A 203 9.99 -39.20 10.42
C ASP A 203 10.07 -38.16 9.28
N ALA A 204 10.53 -36.93 9.55
CA ALA A 204 10.67 -35.90 8.50
C ALA A 204 12.02 -35.14 8.49
N VAL A 205 13.11 -35.80 8.91
CA VAL A 205 14.48 -35.33 8.65
C VAL A 205 15.34 -36.49 8.17
N GLU A 206 15.06 -36.98 6.96
CA GLU A 206 16.10 -37.60 6.12
C GLU A 206 15.66 -37.66 4.64
N LYS A 207 15.98 -36.61 3.89
CA LYS A 207 16.63 -36.62 2.54
C LYS A 207 16.65 -35.23 1.93
#